data_AF-A0A958GC27-F1
#
_entry.id   AF-A0A958GC27-F1
#
_cell.length_a   1.000
_cell.length_b   1.000
_cell.length_c   1.000
_cell.angle_alpha   90.00
_cell.angle_beta   90.00
_cell.angle_gamma   90.00
#
_symmetry.space_group_name_H-M   'P 1'
#
loop_
_entity.id
_entity.type
_entity.pdbx_description
1 polymer ?
#
loop_
_entity_poly.entity_id
_entity_poly.type
_entity_poly.pdbx_seq_one_letter_code
_entity_poly.pdbx_strand_id
1 'polypeptide(L)'
;MNSSSSKILNKSLKKLTFLLIVFFLFFSSKDLLFAQSDDFFRPRDSEAENSQLPVEDDEEEEEAEVQVIGSNAYNRYGKYLKEMRDICVLMHFDGRRAEYLKIVEENNVKDPNCASCKNLFKMIKSACKDSPKLKKELDKRYLELHPPSPSPSPGHSSEEDIKEDEVSDSKDEQEHEGEEKAEEDAHMEAKKEDVQEMEFLKQREPNPEMLSIISESFSELAKEKDSLESIVPSIDKLKAVLESPEGKTKGEQEYFTLLASYIYSPFLEYVESKKREEKRVKKQLELKERQMSVDDLFDFQ
;
A
#
# COMPACT_ATOMS: atom_id res chain seq x y z
N MET A 1 1.53 -0.68 -48.08
CA MET A 1 2.44 -0.92 -46.94
C MET A 1 1.72 -0.46 -45.67
N ASN A 2 0.97 -1.33 -44.96
CA ASN A 2 0.23 -0.96 -43.72
C ASN A 2 0.07 -2.14 -42.72
N SER A 3 0.84 -3.22 -42.85
CA SER A 3 0.63 -4.45 -42.05
C SER A 3 1.48 -4.54 -40.77
N SER A 4 2.49 -3.68 -40.61
CA SER A 4 3.42 -3.79 -39.46
C SER A 4 2.93 -3.04 -38.21
N SER A 5 2.23 -1.91 -38.35
CA SER A 5 1.81 -1.10 -37.20
C SER A 5 0.69 -1.75 -36.37
N SER A 6 -0.17 -2.57 -36.98
CA SER A 6 -1.27 -3.25 -36.26
C SER A 6 -0.80 -4.38 -35.33
N LYS A 7 0.40 -4.92 -35.54
CA LYS A 7 0.97 -5.99 -34.70
C LYS A 7 1.59 -5.45 -33.41
N ILE A 8 2.09 -4.21 -33.41
CA ILE A 8 2.72 -3.58 -32.24
C ILE A 8 1.64 -3.12 -31.26
N LEU A 9 0.60 -2.44 -31.75
CA LEU A 9 -0.58 -2.05 -30.97
C LEU A 9 -1.22 -3.24 -30.24
N ASN A 10 -1.30 -4.40 -30.88
CA ASN A 10 -1.90 -5.60 -30.27
C ASN A 10 -1.07 -6.17 -29.10
N LYS A 11 0.26 -5.96 -29.07
CA LYS A 11 1.12 -6.44 -27.98
C LYS A 11 1.06 -5.50 -26.78
N SER A 12 1.15 -4.19 -26.99
CA SER A 12 1.06 -3.20 -25.91
C SER A 12 -0.34 -3.21 -25.28
N LEU A 13 -1.40 -3.35 -26.09
CA LEU A 13 -2.77 -3.47 -25.57
C LEU A 13 -2.95 -4.72 -24.72
N LYS A 14 -2.47 -5.90 -25.14
CA LYS A 14 -2.56 -7.14 -24.35
C LYS A 14 -1.82 -7.05 -23.02
N LYS A 15 -0.64 -6.39 -22.99
CA LYS A 15 0.09 -6.15 -21.73
C LYS A 15 -0.69 -5.22 -20.80
N LEU A 16 -1.26 -4.14 -21.34
CA LEU A 16 -2.09 -3.21 -20.56
C LEU A 16 -3.34 -3.91 -20.01
N THR A 17 -4.04 -4.70 -20.84
CA THR A 17 -5.23 -5.46 -20.40
C THR A 17 -4.86 -6.47 -19.32
N PHE A 18 -3.72 -7.16 -19.46
CA PHE A 18 -3.24 -8.09 -18.43
C PHE A 18 -2.90 -7.36 -17.12
N LEU A 19 -2.21 -6.23 -17.17
CA LEU A 19 -1.91 -5.41 -16.00
C LEU A 19 -3.18 -4.90 -15.31
N LEU A 20 -4.17 -4.42 -16.09
CA LEU A 20 -5.46 -4.00 -15.56
C LEU A 20 -6.21 -5.18 -14.91
N ILE A 21 -6.21 -6.36 -15.53
CA ILE A 21 -6.84 -7.56 -14.94
C ILE A 21 -6.12 -7.95 -13.65
N VAL A 22 -4.79 -7.97 -13.61
CA VAL A 22 -4.03 -8.27 -12.39
C VAL A 22 -4.32 -7.23 -11.30
N PHE A 23 -4.38 -5.95 -11.66
CA PHE A 23 -4.73 -4.87 -10.74
C PHE A 23 -6.15 -5.06 -10.18
N PHE A 24 -7.15 -5.28 -11.04
CA PHE A 24 -8.51 -5.57 -10.62
C PHE A 24 -8.60 -6.83 -9.74
N LEU A 25 -7.91 -7.92 -10.09
CA LEU A 25 -7.91 -9.13 -9.28
C LEU A 25 -7.25 -8.90 -7.92
N PHE A 26 -6.15 -8.15 -7.85
CA PHE A 26 -5.47 -7.88 -6.58
C PHE A 26 -6.29 -6.97 -5.66
N PHE A 27 -7.03 -6.01 -6.21
CA PHE A 27 -7.81 -5.04 -5.44
C PHE A 27 -9.25 -5.49 -5.16
N SER A 28 -9.95 -6.11 -6.11
CA SER A 28 -11.30 -6.67 -5.88
C SER A 28 -11.31 -7.86 -4.92
N SER A 29 -10.20 -8.59 -4.79
CA SER A 29 -10.09 -9.69 -3.80
C SER A 29 -10.07 -9.21 -2.35
N LYS A 30 -9.74 -7.94 -2.10
CA LYS A 30 -9.79 -7.35 -0.74
C LYS A 30 -11.19 -6.85 -0.38
N ASP A 31 -11.93 -6.31 -1.34
CA ASP A 31 -13.30 -5.83 -1.10
C ASP A 31 -14.32 -7.00 -0.97
N LEU A 32 -14.07 -8.16 -1.59
CA LEU A 32 -14.94 -9.35 -1.44
C LEU A 32 -14.89 -9.98 -0.04
N LEU A 33 -13.84 -9.71 0.76
CA LEU A 33 -13.73 -10.19 2.14
C LEU A 33 -14.33 -9.20 3.16
N PHE A 34 -14.57 -7.95 2.79
CA PHE A 34 -15.15 -6.94 3.68
C PHE A 34 -16.66 -6.75 3.46
N ALA A 35 -17.18 -7.03 2.26
CA ALA A 35 -18.61 -6.94 1.96
C ALA A 35 -19.46 -8.07 2.59
N GLN A 36 -18.85 -9.07 3.25
CA GLN A 36 -19.58 -10.19 3.87
C GLN A 36 -19.79 -10.03 5.39
N SER A 37 -19.24 -8.97 6.02
CA SER A 37 -19.32 -8.79 7.48
C SER A 37 -20.43 -7.85 7.98
N ASP A 38 -21.10 -7.08 7.12
CA ASP A 38 -22.07 -6.06 7.56
C ASP A 38 -23.56 -6.48 7.49
N ASP A 39 -23.89 -7.64 6.90
CA ASP A 39 -25.29 -8.12 6.82
C ASP A 39 -25.71 -9.04 7.99
N PHE A 40 -24.86 -9.26 9.00
CA PHE A 40 -25.14 -10.25 10.07
C PHE A 40 -25.86 -9.70 11.32
N PHE A 41 -26.23 -8.41 11.34
CA PHE A 41 -27.06 -7.82 12.41
C PHE A 41 -28.43 -7.37 11.89
N ARG A 42 -29.25 -8.34 11.43
CA ARG A 42 -30.71 -8.18 11.48
C ARG A 42 -31.27 -9.01 12.63
N PRO A 43 -32.02 -8.41 13.58
CA PRO A 43 -32.80 -9.17 14.54
C PRO A 43 -33.80 -10.02 13.76
N ARG A 44 -33.73 -11.34 13.93
CA ARG A 44 -34.67 -12.29 13.34
C ARG A 44 -35.90 -12.29 14.24
N ASP A 45 -36.96 -11.62 13.80
CA ASP A 45 -38.26 -11.71 14.44
C ASP A 45 -38.73 -13.16 14.46
N SER A 46 -39.17 -13.55 15.65
CA SER A 46 -39.71 -14.83 16.03
C SER A 46 -41.13 -14.98 15.49
N GLU A 47 -41.35 -15.88 14.52
CA GLU A 47 -42.64 -16.52 14.35
C GLU A 47 -42.45 -18.03 14.19
N ALA A 48 -43.10 -18.72 15.12
CA ALA A 48 -43.17 -20.15 15.21
C ALA A 48 -44.15 -20.67 14.16
N GLU A 49 -43.76 -21.67 13.38
CA GLU A 49 -44.71 -22.65 12.90
C GLU A 49 -44.12 -24.07 12.97
N ASN A 50 -45.00 -24.90 13.51
CA ASN A 50 -44.86 -26.27 13.94
C ASN A 50 -45.11 -27.18 12.74
N SER A 51 -44.20 -28.08 12.42
CA SER A 51 -44.47 -29.19 11.49
C SER A 51 -43.62 -30.39 11.84
N GLN A 52 -44.24 -31.31 12.59
CA GLN A 52 -43.82 -32.69 12.75
C GLN A 52 -43.95 -33.43 11.42
N LEU A 53 -42.86 -34.07 10.98
CA LEU A 53 -42.88 -35.20 10.05
C LEU A 53 -41.85 -36.23 10.53
N PRO A 54 -42.08 -37.53 10.25
CA PRO A 54 -41.50 -38.63 11.00
C PRO A 54 -40.06 -38.93 10.59
N VAL A 55 -39.33 -39.43 11.57
CA VAL A 55 -38.02 -40.05 11.44
C VAL A 55 -38.23 -41.44 10.82
N GLU A 56 -37.71 -41.64 9.61
CA GLU A 56 -37.36 -42.98 9.13
C GLU A 56 -35.82 -43.05 9.12
N ASP A 57 -35.33 -43.95 9.96
CA ASP A 57 -33.95 -44.38 10.07
C ASP A 57 -33.64 -45.29 8.87
N ASP A 58 -32.69 -44.90 8.04
CA ASP A 58 -31.93 -45.84 7.19
C ASP A 58 -30.47 -45.40 7.20
N GLU A 59 -29.69 -46.11 8.01
CA GLU A 59 -28.24 -46.07 8.10
C GLU A 59 -27.65 -46.79 6.86
N GLU A 60 -27.09 -46.03 5.91
CA GLU A 60 -26.06 -46.54 5.01
C GLU A 60 -24.82 -45.64 5.15
N GLU A 61 -23.93 -46.03 6.08
CA GLU A 61 -22.55 -45.54 6.14
C GLU A 61 -21.78 -46.06 4.92
N GLU A 62 -21.74 -45.26 3.84
CA GLU A 62 -20.66 -45.40 2.86
C GLU A 62 -19.36 -44.89 3.50
N GLU A 63 -18.50 -45.82 3.92
CA GLU A 63 -17.10 -45.56 4.22
C GLU A 63 -16.38 -45.07 2.95
N ALA A 64 -16.43 -43.76 2.71
CA ALA A 64 -15.55 -43.12 1.75
C ALA A 64 -14.11 -43.24 2.27
N GLU A 65 -13.32 -44.12 1.64
CA GLU A 65 -11.87 -44.13 1.78
C GLU A 65 -11.33 -42.72 1.49
N VAL A 66 -11.07 -41.95 2.54
CA VAL A 66 -10.28 -40.73 2.47
C VAL A 66 -8.88 -41.15 2.06
N GLN A 67 -8.61 -41.09 0.74
CA GLN A 67 -7.25 -41.18 0.23
C GLN A 67 -6.42 -40.13 0.96
N VAL A 68 -5.55 -40.60 1.84
CA VAL A 68 -4.51 -39.82 2.49
C VAL A 68 -3.62 -39.27 1.38
N ILE A 69 -3.93 -38.06 0.91
CA ILE A 69 -3.10 -37.34 -0.05
C ILE A 69 -1.73 -37.20 0.60
N GLY A 70 -0.78 -37.95 0.04
CA GLY A 70 0.56 -38.13 0.57
C GLY A 70 1.21 -36.80 0.95
N SER A 71 1.91 -36.85 2.07
CA SER A 71 2.70 -35.83 2.78
C SER A 71 3.77 -35.07 1.96
N ASN A 72 3.77 -35.16 0.63
CA ASN A 72 4.70 -34.49 -0.28
C ASN A 72 4.31 -33.06 -0.66
N ALA A 73 3.08 -32.61 -0.37
CA ALA A 73 2.66 -31.22 -0.58
C ALA A 73 3.48 -30.22 0.27
N TYR A 74 4.13 -30.70 1.34
CA TYR A 74 4.80 -29.84 2.32
C TYR A 74 6.25 -29.47 2.00
N ASN A 75 6.90 -30.13 1.03
CA ASN A 75 8.29 -29.82 0.66
C ASN A 75 8.47 -28.43 0.03
N ARG A 76 7.38 -27.80 -0.46
CA ARG A 76 7.43 -26.42 -0.98
C ARG A 76 7.39 -25.34 0.11
N TYR A 77 6.98 -25.67 1.34
CA TYR A 77 6.89 -24.69 2.42
C TYR A 77 8.24 -24.26 2.99
N GLY A 78 9.33 -24.98 2.70
CA GLY A 78 10.67 -24.57 3.13
C GLY A 78 11.07 -23.19 2.61
N LYS A 79 10.67 -22.85 1.37
CA LYS A 79 10.90 -21.51 0.79
C LYS A 79 10.07 -20.44 1.50
N TYR A 80 8.78 -20.70 1.69
CA TYR A 80 7.87 -19.80 2.39
C TYR A 80 8.26 -19.57 3.85
N LEU A 81 8.81 -20.58 4.54
CA LEU A 81 9.26 -20.42 5.93
C LEU A 81 10.42 -19.42 6.05
N LYS A 82 11.31 -19.37 5.05
CA LYS A 82 12.39 -18.39 5.00
C LYS A 82 11.84 -16.98 4.76
N GLU A 83 11.00 -16.82 3.74
CA GLU A 83 10.37 -15.53 3.41
C GLU A 83 9.54 -14.98 4.59
N MET A 84 8.78 -15.86 5.26
CA MET A 84 8.03 -15.50 6.47
C MET A 84 8.97 -15.07 7.60
N ARG A 85 10.12 -15.74 7.77
CA ARG A 85 11.10 -15.33 8.77
C ARG A 85 11.67 -13.94 8.47
N ASP A 86 12.00 -13.66 7.22
CA ASP A 86 12.47 -12.34 6.79
C ASP A 86 11.44 -11.25 7.10
N ILE A 87 10.16 -11.54 6.87
CA ILE A 87 9.05 -10.64 7.23
C ILE A 87 8.94 -10.45 8.75
N CYS A 88 9.06 -11.51 9.55
CA CYS A 88 9.07 -11.41 11.02
C CYS A 88 10.26 -10.59 11.55
N VAL A 89 11.42 -10.67 10.89
CA VAL A 89 12.62 -9.88 11.21
C VAL A 89 12.36 -8.40 10.95
N LEU A 90 11.79 -8.04 9.80
CA LEU A 90 11.43 -6.65 9.48
C LEU A 90 10.42 -6.09 10.49
N MET A 91 9.35 -6.84 10.77
CA MET A 91 8.35 -6.43 11.76
C MET A 91 8.91 -6.32 13.18
N HIS A 92 10.00 -7.00 13.51
CA HIS A 92 10.64 -6.86 14.81
C HIS A 92 11.33 -5.50 14.97
N PHE A 93 12.03 -5.02 13.92
CA PHE A 93 12.63 -3.69 13.93
C PHE A 93 11.58 -2.58 14.01
N ASP A 94 10.41 -2.80 13.42
CA ASP A 94 9.27 -1.87 13.50
C ASP A 94 8.48 -1.96 14.82
N GLY A 95 8.81 -2.89 15.72
CA GLY A 95 8.03 -3.15 16.93
C GLY A 95 6.67 -3.84 16.73
N ARG A 96 6.25 -4.10 15.48
CA ARG A 96 4.94 -4.68 15.12
C ARG A 96 4.85 -6.20 15.24
N ARG A 97 5.98 -6.89 15.43
CA ARG A 97 6.02 -8.37 15.48
C ARG A 97 5.11 -8.97 16.56
N ALA A 98 5.03 -8.34 17.73
CA ALA A 98 4.21 -8.83 18.85
C ALA A 98 2.71 -8.76 18.52
N GLU A 99 2.27 -7.65 17.93
CA GLU A 99 0.88 -7.45 17.50
C GLU A 99 0.50 -8.41 16.37
N TYR A 100 1.37 -8.59 15.38
CA TYR A 100 1.18 -9.57 14.32
C TYR A 100 1.02 -11.00 14.86
N LEU A 101 1.85 -11.40 15.82
CA LEU A 101 1.74 -12.71 16.47
C LEU A 101 0.42 -12.87 17.21
N LYS A 102 -0.06 -11.83 17.89
CA LYS A 102 -1.35 -11.84 18.58
C LYS A 102 -2.51 -12.05 17.59
N ILE A 103 -2.52 -11.33 16.47
CA ILE A 103 -3.53 -11.48 15.40
C ILE A 103 -3.51 -12.92 14.85
N VAL A 104 -2.32 -13.48 14.60
CA VAL A 104 -2.17 -14.87 14.13
C VAL A 104 -2.65 -15.89 15.17
N GLU A 105 -2.46 -15.61 16.45
CA GLU A 105 -2.94 -16.45 17.54
C GLU A 105 -4.46 -16.45 17.66
N GLU A 106 -5.09 -15.27 17.57
CA GLU A 106 -6.54 -15.11 17.63
C GLU A 106 -7.25 -15.72 16.42
N ASN A 107 -6.72 -15.53 15.20
CA ASN A 107 -7.34 -16.08 14.00
C ASN A 107 -7.21 -17.60 13.89
N ASN A 108 -6.19 -18.20 14.50
CA ASN A 108 -6.07 -19.65 14.59
C ASN A 108 -7.18 -20.29 15.46
N VAL A 109 -7.90 -19.51 16.26
CA VAL A 109 -9.04 -19.97 17.07
C VAL A 109 -10.36 -19.85 16.33
N LYS A 110 -10.48 -18.91 15.38
CA LYS A 110 -11.75 -18.61 14.68
C LYS A 110 -12.21 -19.70 13.72
N ASP A 111 -11.27 -20.44 13.12
CA ASP A 111 -11.60 -21.55 12.21
C ASP A 111 -10.80 -22.82 12.58
N PRO A 112 -11.22 -23.54 13.64
CA PRO A 112 -10.52 -24.72 14.11
C PRO A 112 -10.62 -25.92 13.15
N ASN A 113 -11.58 -25.89 12.21
CA ASN A 113 -11.87 -27.01 11.31
C ASN A 113 -11.14 -26.91 9.96
N CYS A 114 -10.53 -25.77 9.63
CA CYS A 114 -9.69 -25.65 8.44
C CYS A 114 -8.29 -26.29 8.63
N ALA A 115 -8.13 -27.55 8.17
CA ALA A 115 -6.86 -28.30 8.24
C ALA A 115 -5.68 -27.57 7.57
N SER A 116 -5.92 -26.88 6.45
CA SER A 116 -4.91 -26.10 5.73
C SER A 116 -4.47 -24.86 6.51
N CYS A 117 -5.43 -24.17 7.15
CA CYS A 117 -5.20 -22.96 7.92
C CYS A 117 -4.33 -23.25 9.16
N LYS A 118 -4.59 -24.37 9.84
CA LYS A 118 -3.79 -24.83 10.99
C LYS A 118 -2.31 -24.98 10.67
N ASN A 119 -1.99 -25.55 9.50
CA ASN A 119 -0.59 -25.73 9.08
C ASN A 119 0.07 -24.40 8.68
N LEU A 120 -0.67 -23.52 8.02
CA LEU A 120 -0.19 -22.16 7.70
C LEU A 120 0.09 -21.36 8.97
N PHE A 121 -0.85 -21.30 9.91
CA PHE A 121 -0.67 -20.58 11.16
C PHE A 121 0.45 -21.16 12.02
N LYS A 122 0.58 -22.50 12.07
CA LYS A 122 1.71 -23.16 12.75
C LYS A 122 3.05 -22.73 12.15
N MET A 123 3.12 -22.63 10.82
CA MET A 123 4.33 -22.19 10.12
C MET A 123 4.65 -20.72 10.42
N ILE A 124 3.67 -19.82 10.33
CA ILE A 124 3.84 -18.39 10.64
C ILE A 124 4.29 -18.22 12.10
N LYS A 125 3.61 -18.86 13.05
CA LYS A 125 4.01 -18.88 14.46
C LYS A 125 5.44 -19.39 14.63
N SER A 126 5.82 -20.47 13.94
CA SER A 126 7.17 -21.03 14.04
C SER A 126 8.25 -20.13 13.43
N ALA A 127 7.93 -19.38 12.38
CA ALA A 127 8.84 -18.44 11.73
C ALA A 127 9.07 -17.19 12.60
N CYS A 128 7.99 -16.71 13.22
CA CYS A 128 7.99 -15.52 14.07
C CYS A 128 8.28 -15.82 15.55
N LYS A 129 8.47 -17.07 15.99
CA LYS A 129 8.81 -17.38 17.39
C LYS A 129 10.28 -17.08 17.67
N ASP A 130 10.59 -16.62 18.88
CA ASP A 130 11.99 -16.41 19.31
C ASP A 130 12.76 -17.72 19.23
N SER A 131 13.56 -17.84 18.18
CA SER A 131 14.43 -18.98 17.93
C SER A 131 15.87 -18.48 17.84
N PRO A 132 16.86 -19.33 18.19
CA PRO A 132 18.27 -18.95 18.04
C PRO A 132 18.62 -18.54 16.59
N LYS A 133 17.93 -19.12 15.60
CA LYS A 133 18.08 -18.76 14.18
C LYS A 133 17.57 -17.35 13.90
N LEU A 134 16.37 -17.02 14.38
CA LEU A 134 15.79 -15.69 14.22
C LEU A 134 16.64 -14.62 14.91
N LYS A 135 17.13 -14.90 16.13
CA LYS A 135 18.03 -13.99 16.85
C LYS A 135 19.32 -13.71 16.07
N LYS A 136 19.96 -14.75 15.54
CA LYS A 136 21.16 -14.59 14.71
C LYS A 136 20.89 -13.76 13.44
N GLU A 137 19.72 -13.91 12.84
CA GLU A 137 19.33 -13.18 11.63
C GLU A 137 18.99 -11.71 11.94
N LEU A 138 18.38 -11.45 13.08
CA LEU A 138 18.18 -10.11 13.65
C LEU A 138 19.51 -9.41 13.94
N ASP A 139 20.42 -10.08 14.66
CA ASP A 139 21.75 -9.53 14.98
C ASP A 139 22.52 -9.18 13.70
N LYS A 140 22.45 -10.06 12.68
CA LYS A 140 23.07 -9.82 11.38
C LYS A 140 22.49 -8.58 10.69
N ARG A 141 21.16 -8.46 10.60
CA ARG A 141 20.48 -7.31 9.99
C ARG A 141 20.72 -6.02 10.77
N TYR A 142 20.79 -6.10 12.10
CA TYR A 142 21.10 -4.95 12.95
C TYR A 142 22.49 -4.41 12.65
N LEU A 143 23.50 -5.28 12.53
CA LEU A 143 24.86 -4.90 12.13
C LEU A 143 24.93 -4.34 10.70
N GLU A 144 24.11 -4.82 9.77
CA GLU A 144 24.02 -4.28 8.40
C GLU A 144 23.42 -2.85 8.40
N LEU A 145 22.41 -2.60 9.23
CA LEU A 145 21.76 -1.29 9.35
C LEU A 145 22.56 -0.30 10.21
N HIS A 146 23.30 -0.81 11.20
CA HIS A 146 24.08 -0.04 12.16
C HIS A 146 25.53 -0.53 12.08
N PRO A 147 26.24 -0.24 10.97
CA PRO A 147 27.62 -0.63 10.86
C PRO A 147 28.38 -0.05 12.05
N PRO A 148 29.27 -0.83 12.69
CA PRO A 148 30.04 -0.33 13.82
C PRO A 148 30.75 0.94 13.35
N SER A 149 30.49 2.04 14.05
CA SER A 149 31.13 3.32 13.76
C SER A 149 32.63 3.06 13.65
N PRO A 150 33.30 3.52 12.57
CA PRO A 150 34.70 3.21 12.34
C PRO A 150 35.46 3.56 13.61
N SER A 151 36.04 2.53 14.24
CA SER A 151 36.81 2.72 15.47
C SER A 151 37.80 3.84 15.21
N PRO A 152 37.89 4.85 16.09
CA PRO A 152 38.78 5.97 15.88
C PRO A 152 40.16 5.40 15.57
N SER A 153 40.66 5.75 14.38
CA SER A 153 41.98 5.33 13.93
C SER A 153 42.98 5.63 15.07
N PRO A 154 43.92 4.72 15.38
CA PRO A 154 44.94 4.96 16.38
C PRO A 154 45.86 6.09 15.87
N GLY A 155 45.42 7.33 16.10
CA GLY A 155 46.05 8.57 15.69
C GLY A 155 46.48 9.31 16.93
N HIS A 156 47.79 9.29 17.16
CA HIS A 156 48.60 10.21 17.95
C HIS A 156 47.91 10.89 19.14
N SER A 157 48.24 10.37 20.32
CA SER A 157 48.22 11.09 21.59
C SER A 157 49.03 12.39 21.47
N SER A 158 48.34 13.51 21.29
CA SER A 158 48.81 14.79 21.81
C SER A 158 48.21 14.94 23.20
N GLU A 159 49.06 14.77 24.21
CA GLU A 159 48.82 15.18 25.59
C GLU A 159 48.43 16.66 25.61
N GLU A 160 47.17 16.96 25.94
CA GLU A 160 46.81 18.25 26.50
C GLU A 160 46.07 18.00 27.82
N ASP A 161 46.81 18.27 28.90
CA ASP A 161 46.34 18.39 30.28
C ASP A 161 45.21 19.42 30.36
N ILE A 162 43.99 18.97 30.68
CA ILE A 162 42.92 19.85 31.17
C ILE A 162 42.68 19.49 32.63
N LYS A 163 43.07 20.44 33.48
CA LYS A 163 42.89 20.42 34.93
C LYS A 163 41.40 20.39 35.29
N GLU A 164 41.10 19.48 36.20
CA GLU A 164 39.89 19.46 37.02
C GLU A 164 39.91 20.70 37.93
N ASP A 165 38.86 21.51 37.86
CA ASP A 165 38.53 22.46 38.93
C ASP A 165 37.15 22.05 39.50
N GLU A 166 37.21 21.49 40.70
CA GLU A 166 36.11 21.39 41.65
C GLU A 166 35.70 22.80 42.10
N VAL A 167 34.41 23.16 41.98
CA VAL A 167 33.79 24.13 42.90
C VAL A 167 32.38 23.71 43.28
N SER A 168 32.27 23.39 44.56
CA SER A 168 31.18 23.42 45.52
C SER A 168 29.91 24.26 45.23
N ASP A 169 28.77 23.61 45.51
CA ASP A 169 27.83 23.92 46.61
C ASP A 169 27.33 25.37 46.75
N SER A 170 26.04 25.59 46.44
CA SER A 170 25.20 26.47 47.24
C SER A 170 23.72 26.24 46.97
N LYS A 171 23.00 26.28 48.09
CA LYS A 171 21.63 25.88 48.40
C LYS A 171 20.71 27.11 48.36
N ASP A 172 19.41 26.82 48.37
CA ASP A 172 18.28 27.69 48.72
C ASP A 172 17.90 28.79 47.70
N GLU A 173 16.72 28.67 47.08
CA GLU A 173 15.56 29.49 47.46
C GLU A 173 14.28 29.13 46.66
N GLN A 174 13.20 29.00 47.45
CA GLN A 174 11.83 29.43 47.20
C GLN A 174 10.92 28.69 46.22
N GLU A 175 10.06 27.90 46.86
CA GLU A 175 8.64 27.67 46.58
C GLU A 175 7.93 28.84 45.88
N HIS A 176 7.39 28.57 44.70
CA HIS A 176 6.14 29.17 44.23
C HIS A 176 5.31 28.05 43.59
N GLU A 177 4.62 27.29 44.44
CA GLU A 177 3.49 26.48 44.02
C GLU A 177 2.29 27.40 43.75
N GLY A 178 1.59 27.14 42.65
CA GLY A 178 0.19 27.52 42.47
C GLY A 178 -0.09 28.24 41.15
N GLU A 179 -0.79 27.55 40.25
CA GLU A 179 -1.58 28.09 39.12
C GLU A 179 -1.00 28.14 37.69
N GLU A 180 -0.03 27.29 37.31
CA GLU A 180 0.28 27.09 35.87
C GLU A 180 0.29 25.62 35.42
N LYS A 181 -0.29 24.71 36.20
CA LYS A 181 -0.22 23.26 35.94
C LYS A 181 -1.44 22.64 35.26
N ALA A 182 -2.35 23.46 34.71
CA ALA A 182 -3.54 22.99 34.01
C ALA A 182 -3.54 23.29 32.49
N GLU A 183 -2.69 24.20 32.01
CA GLU A 183 -2.57 24.49 30.56
C GLU A 183 -1.42 23.72 29.87
N GLU A 184 -0.41 23.26 30.61
CA GLU A 184 0.73 22.53 30.03
C GLU A 184 0.38 21.06 29.68
N ASP A 185 -0.51 20.43 30.44
CA ASP A 185 -0.97 19.05 30.16
C ASP A 185 -1.90 18.97 28.93
N ALA A 186 -2.71 20.01 28.67
CA ALA A 186 -3.51 20.09 27.45
C ALA A 186 -2.64 20.30 26.19
N HIS A 187 -1.50 20.98 26.32
CA HIS A 187 -0.60 21.25 25.20
C HIS A 187 0.31 20.05 24.86
N MET A 188 0.54 19.14 25.82
CA MET A 188 1.26 17.87 25.60
C MET A 188 0.39 16.76 24.99
N GLU A 189 -0.92 16.73 25.26
CA GLU A 189 -1.84 15.78 24.61
C GLU A 189 -2.05 16.10 23.11
N ALA A 190 -2.23 17.37 22.75
CA ALA A 190 -2.37 17.79 21.35
C ALA A 190 -1.13 17.44 20.49
N LYS A 191 0.08 17.47 21.06
CA LYS A 191 1.31 17.09 20.34
C LYS A 191 1.47 15.58 20.12
N LYS A 192 0.81 14.72 20.91
CA LYS A 192 0.90 13.26 20.72
C LYS A 192 0.00 12.76 19.60
N GLU A 193 -1.15 13.39 19.37
CA GLU A 193 -2.02 13.09 18.24
C GLU A 193 -1.34 13.43 16.90
N ASP A 194 -0.67 14.59 16.80
CA ASP A 194 0.08 15.00 15.61
C ASP A 194 1.24 14.05 15.24
N VAL A 195 1.91 13.45 16.24
CA VAL A 195 3.02 12.52 16.00
C VAL A 195 2.51 11.14 15.54
N GLN A 196 1.39 10.65 16.10
CA GLN A 196 0.77 9.41 15.63
C GLN A 196 0.16 9.55 14.24
N GLU A 197 -0.45 10.69 13.90
CA GLU A 197 -0.95 10.93 12.55
C GLU A 197 0.18 10.98 11.52
N MET A 198 1.31 11.62 11.84
CA MET A 198 2.50 11.63 10.97
C MET A 198 3.12 10.24 10.76
N GLU A 199 3.10 9.37 11.76
CA GLU A 199 3.62 8.00 11.63
C GLU A 199 2.67 7.09 10.85
N PHE A 200 1.35 7.30 10.97
CA PHE A 200 0.34 6.67 10.11
C PHE A 200 0.44 7.15 8.65
N LEU A 201 0.78 8.43 8.41
CA LEU A 201 0.96 8.98 7.06
C LEU A 201 2.14 8.34 6.32
N LYS A 202 3.23 7.97 7.01
CA LYS A 202 4.37 7.26 6.38
C LYS A 202 4.04 5.86 5.88
N GLN A 203 3.00 5.20 6.41
CA GLN A 203 2.54 3.89 5.91
C GLN A 203 1.57 4.00 4.73
N ARG A 204 1.18 5.22 4.32
CA ARG A 204 0.23 5.46 3.21
C ARG A 204 0.91 5.71 1.88
N GLU A 205 2.24 5.81 1.84
CA GLU A 205 2.95 5.91 0.57
C GLU A 205 2.88 4.57 -0.20
N PRO A 206 2.58 4.60 -1.50
CA PRO A 206 2.62 3.41 -2.34
C PRO A 206 4.01 2.77 -2.28
N ASN A 207 4.02 1.44 -2.24
CA ASN A 207 5.27 0.67 -2.23
C ASN A 207 6.18 1.19 -3.37
N PRO A 208 7.42 1.62 -3.09
CA PRO A 208 8.31 2.22 -4.08
C PRO A 208 8.58 1.29 -5.27
N GLU A 209 8.60 -0.03 -5.06
CA GLU A 209 8.73 -1.00 -6.15
C GLU A 209 7.53 -0.95 -7.11
N MET A 210 6.32 -0.80 -6.56
CA MET A 210 5.09 -0.68 -7.34
C MET A 210 5.09 0.62 -8.16
N LEU A 211 5.50 1.73 -7.54
CA LEU A 211 5.64 3.01 -8.24
C LEU A 211 6.67 2.93 -9.37
N SER A 212 7.79 2.25 -9.15
CA SER A 212 8.81 2.04 -10.19
C SER A 212 8.25 1.26 -11.37
N ILE A 213 7.56 0.14 -11.12
CA ILE A 213 6.97 -0.70 -12.17
C ILE A 213 5.91 0.06 -12.97
N ILE A 214 5.05 0.80 -12.28
CA ILE A 214 4.00 1.60 -12.89
C ILE A 214 4.62 2.72 -13.74
N SER A 215 5.54 3.49 -13.15
CA SER A 215 6.23 4.58 -13.84
C SER A 215 6.95 4.09 -15.09
N GLU A 216 7.68 2.97 -15.01
CA GLU A 216 8.37 2.37 -16.16
C GLU A 216 7.37 1.94 -17.24
N SER A 217 6.30 1.24 -16.86
CA SER A 217 5.28 0.74 -17.80
C SER A 217 4.57 1.88 -18.54
N PHE A 218 4.17 2.94 -17.83
CA PHE A 218 3.52 4.09 -18.46
C PHE A 218 4.51 4.98 -19.22
N SER A 219 5.78 5.03 -18.82
CA SER A 219 6.84 5.69 -19.57
C SER A 219 7.13 4.99 -20.89
N GLU A 220 7.08 3.66 -20.94
CA GLU A 220 7.19 2.91 -22.20
C GLU A 220 6.04 3.25 -23.15
N LEU A 221 4.80 3.30 -22.63
CA LEU A 221 3.62 3.71 -23.40
C LEU A 221 3.74 5.17 -23.89
N ALA A 222 4.28 6.06 -23.06
CA ALA A 222 4.46 7.46 -23.42
C ALA A 222 5.48 7.69 -24.55
N LYS A 223 6.42 6.76 -24.76
CA LYS A 223 7.39 6.82 -25.87
C LYS A 223 6.76 6.53 -27.23
N GLU A 224 5.64 5.82 -27.28
CA GLU A 224 4.93 5.48 -28.53
C GLU A 224 4.12 6.69 -29.05
N LYS A 225 4.80 7.69 -29.63
CA LYS A 225 4.19 8.97 -30.07
C LYS A 225 2.93 8.80 -30.93
N ASP A 226 2.94 7.85 -31.88
CA ASP A 226 1.83 7.62 -32.80
C ASP A 226 0.57 7.07 -32.09
N SER A 227 0.75 6.41 -30.94
CA SER A 227 -0.32 5.82 -30.14
C SER A 227 -0.91 6.83 -29.14
N LEU A 228 -0.21 7.92 -28.83
CA LEU A 228 -0.57 8.87 -27.76
C LEU A 228 -1.97 9.47 -27.93
N GLU A 229 -2.37 9.81 -29.15
CA GLU A 229 -3.71 10.36 -29.43
C GLU A 229 -4.84 9.43 -28.99
N SER A 230 -4.63 8.12 -29.10
CA SER A 230 -5.60 7.10 -28.71
C SER A 230 -5.51 6.72 -27.22
N ILE A 231 -4.32 6.75 -26.65
CA ILE A 231 -4.04 6.29 -25.29
C ILE A 231 -4.45 7.35 -24.26
N VAL A 232 -4.11 8.62 -24.49
CA VAL A 232 -4.32 9.70 -23.52
C VAL A 232 -5.76 9.82 -23.02
N PRO A 233 -6.81 9.74 -23.86
CA PRO A 233 -8.19 9.75 -23.37
C PRO A 233 -8.53 8.60 -22.42
N SER A 234 -7.88 7.45 -22.56
CA SER A 234 -8.04 6.30 -21.67
C SER A 234 -7.31 6.52 -20.34
N ILE A 235 -6.13 7.15 -20.40
CA ILE A 235 -5.37 7.55 -19.22
C ILE A 235 -6.10 8.66 -18.44
N ASP A 236 -6.70 9.65 -19.12
CA ASP A 236 -7.52 10.68 -18.48
C ASP A 236 -8.71 10.05 -17.72
N LYS A 237 -9.37 9.06 -18.32
CA LYS A 237 -10.44 8.30 -17.65
C LYS A 237 -9.93 7.53 -16.44
N LEU A 238 -8.79 6.83 -16.57
CA LEU A 238 -8.18 6.10 -15.46
C LEU A 238 -7.80 7.04 -14.32
N LYS A 239 -7.21 8.19 -14.64
CA LYS A 239 -6.88 9.24 -13.67
C LYS A 239 -8.14 9.71 -12.93
N ALA A 240 -9.22 10.02 -13.64
CA ALA A 240 -10.47 10.47 -13.02
C ALA A 240 -11.06 9.42 -12.06
N VAL A 241 -10.99 8.13 -12.41
CA VAL A 241 -11.43 7.03 -11.53
C VAL A 241 -10.57 6.93 -10.27
N LEU A 242 -9.26 7.14 -10.39
CA LEU A 242 -8.32 7.08 -9.26
C LEU A 242 -8.38 8.33 -8.36
N GLU A 243 -8.72 9.50 -8.90
CA GLU A 243 -8.88 10.74 -8.12
C GLU A 243 -10.21 10.80 -7.36
N SER A 244 -11.20 9.97 -7.73
CA SER A 244 -12.52 9.95 -7.07
C SER A 244 -13.05 8.54 -6.86
N PRO A 245 -12.34 7.70 -6.06
CA PRO A 245 -12.80 6.34 -5.80
C PRO A 245 -13.97 6.36 -4.81
N GLU A 246 -15.10 5.80 -5.23
CA GLU A 246 -16.29 5.68 -4.37
C GLU A 246 -16.06 4.68 -3.23
N GLY A 247 -16.59 4.98 -2.05
CA GLY A 247 -16.56 4.08 -0.89
C GLY A 247 -15.19 3.86 -0.23
N LYS A 248 -14.18 4.69 -0.54
CA LYS A 248 -12.85 4.60 0.05
C LYS A 248 -12.64 5.57 1.19
N THR A 249 -11.82 5.17 2.16
CA THR A 249 -11.42 6.01 3.29
C THR A 249 -10.55 7.18 2.83
N LYS A 250 -10.43 8.26 3.63
CA LYS A 250 -9.59 9.43 3.30
C LYS A 250 -8.14 9.05 2.97
N GLY A 251 -7.56 8.12 3.74
CA GLY A 251 -6.19 7.65 3.50
C GLY A 251 -6.04 6.86 2.19
N GLU A 252 -7.05 6.07 1.82
CA GLU A 252 -7.06 5.38 0.53
C GLU A 252 -7.25 6.37 -0.64
N GLN A 253 -8.08 7.40 -0.47
CA GLN A 253 -8.22 8.47 -1.47
C GLN A 253 -6.90 9.18 -1.73
N GLU A 254 -6.15 9.53 -0.67
CA GLU A 254 -4.81 10.11 -0.78
C GLU A 254 -3.86 9.18 -1.54
N TYR A 255 -3.86 7.89 -1.20
CA TYR A 255 -3.07 6.86 -1.90
C TYR A 255 -3.38 6.80 -3.40
N PHE A 256 -4.68 6.72 -3.77
CA PHE A 256 -5.07 6.63 -5.17
C PHE A 256 -4.81 7.92 -5.95
N THR A 257 -4.96 9.07 -5.30
CA THR A 257 -4.62 10.38 -5.88
C THR A 257 -3.12 10.45 -6.20
N LEU A 258 -2.27 9.99 -5.28
CA LEU A 258 -0.83 9.93 -5.50
C LEU A 258 -0.50 8.97 -6.65
N LEU A 259 -1.11 7.79 -6.67
CA LEU A 259 -0.95 6.81 -7.74
C LEU A 259 -1.36 7.38 -9.11
N ALA A 260 -2.47 8.11 -9.17
CA ALA A 260 -2.97 8.77 -10.37
C ALA A 260 -1.94 9.78 -10.91
N SER A 261 -1.29 10.54 -10.03
CA SER A 261 -0.22 11.48 -10.40
C SER A 261 0.96 10.78 -11.06
N TYR A 262 1.44 9.67 -10.49
CA TYR A 262 2.54 8.87 -11.06
C TYR A 262 2.18 8.27 -12.42
N ILE A 263 0.97 7.74 -12.57
CA ILE A 263 0.47 7.20 -13.84
C ILE A 263 0.39 8.30 -14.92
N TYR A 264 -0.04 9.50 -14.52
CA TYR A 264 -0.25 10.61 -15.45
C TYR A 264 1.05 11.33 -15.84
N SER A 265 2.05 11.33 -14.95
CA SER A 265 3.29 12.10 -15.10
C SER A 265 3.98 11.94 -16.47
N PRO A 266 4.16 10.72 -17.01
CA PRO A 266 4.81 10.53 -18.32
C PRO A 266 4.07 11.17 -19.50
N PHE A 267 2.78 11.47 -19.36
CA PHE A 267 1.95 12.03 -20.43
C PHE A 267 1.80 13.56 -20.35
N LEU A 268 2.27 14.19 -19.27
CA LEU A 268 2.09 15.63 -19.02
C LEU A 268 2.62 16.49 -20.16
N GLU A 269 3.82 16.18 -20.66
CA GLU A 269 4.43 16.94 -21.76
C GLU A 269 3.56 16.93 -23.03
N TYR A 270 3.05 15.75 -23.40
CA TYR A 270 2.18 15.61 -24.56
C TYR A 270 0.85 16.35 -24.37
N VAL A 271 0.22 16.18 -23.21
CA VAL A 271 -1.06 16.85 -22.87
C VAL A 271 -0.90 18.37 -22.90
N GLU A 272 0.18 18.89 -22.34
CA GLU A 272 0.48 20.32 -22.39
C GLU A 272 0.74 20.83 -23.81
N SER A 273 1.52 20.09 -24.59
CA SER A 273 1.79 20.43 -25.99
C SER A 273 0.49 20.51 -26.80
N LYS A 274 -0.38 19.51 -26.65
CA LYS A 274 -1.70 19.49 -27.31
C LYS A 274 -2.58 20.66 -26.88
N LYS A 275 -2.65 20.96 -25.58
CA LYS A 275 -3.37 22.15 -25.07
C LYS A 275 -2.82 23.46 -25.64
N ARG A 276 -1.50 23.57 -25.84
CA ARG A 276 -0.89 24.76 -26.47
C ARG A 276 -1.24 24.87 -27.94
N GLU A 277 -1.27 23.75 -28.66
CA GLU A 277 -1.66 23.68 -30.06
C GLU A 277 -3.13 24.05 -30.27
N GLU A 278 -4.04 23.47 -29.49
CA GLU A 278 -5.47 23.81 -29.50
C GLU A 278 -5.71 25.31 -29.25
N LYS A 279 -4.99 25.89 -28.29
CA LYS A 279 -5.03 27.34 -28.03
C LYS A 279 -4.54 28.17 -29.23
N ARG A 280 -3.53 27.70 -29.97
CA ARG A 280 -3.04 28.39 -31.17
C ARG A 280 -4.05 28.31 -32.31
N VAL A 281 -4.63 27.13 -32.55
CA VAL A 281 -5.66 26.93 -33.58
C VAL A 281 -6.89 27.77 -33.28
N LYS A 282 -7.36 27.77 -32.03
CA LYS A 282 -8.50 28.60 -31.60
C LYS A 282 -8.26 30.09 -31.84
N LYS A 283 -7.08 30.61 -31.49
CA LYS A 283 -6.70 32.00 -31.76
C LYS A 283 -6.65 32.32 -33.26
N GLN A 284 -6.18 31.40 -34.09
CA GLN A 284 -6.16 31.60 -35.54
C GLN A 284 -7.57 31.63 -36.14
N LEU A 285 -8.48 30.78 -35.65
CA LEU A 285 -9.89 30.80 -36.04
C LEU A 285 -10.56 32.13 -35.64
N GLU A 286 -10.38 32.57 -34.40
CA GLU A 286 -10.91 33.86 -33.92
C GLU A 286 -10.36 35.06 -34.73
N LEU A 287 -9.08 35.02 -35.13
CA LEU A 287 -8.49 36.04 -36.01
C LEU A 287 -9.09 36.00 -37.41
N LYS A 288 -9.32 34.82 -37.97
CA LYS A 288 -9.92 34.65 -39.30
C LYS A 288 -11.38 35.10 -39.32
N GLU A 289 -12.15 34.79 -38.29
CA GLU A 289 -13.52 35.28 -38.12
C GLU A 289 -13.57 36.81 -38.03
N ARG A 290 -12.64 37.43 -37.29
CA ARG A 290 -12.52 38.89 -37.23
C ARG A 290 -12.14 39.49 -38.59
N GLN A 291 -11.22 38.88 -39.34
CA GLN A 291 -10.86 39.36 -40.68
C GLN A 291 -12.05 39.29 -41.65
N MET A 292 -12.78 38.18 -41.68
CA MET A 292 -14.00 38.06 -42.50
C MET A 292 -15.04 39.13 -42.14
N SER A 293 -15.24 39.40 -40.85
CA SER A 293 -16.18 40.44 -40.43
C SER A 293 -15.81 41.85 -40.93
N VAL A 294 -14.51 42.12 -41.12
CA VAL A 294 -14.03 43.41 -41.62
C VAL A 294 -14.17 43.48 -43.14
N ASP A 295 -13.84 42.40 -43.86
CA ASP A 295 -13.98 42.37 -45.33
C ASP A 295 -15.46 42.49 -45.75
N ASP A 296 -16.38 41.85 -45.03
CA ASP A 296 -17.84 41.98 -45.22
C ASP A 296 -18.35 43.42 -44.97
N LEU A 297 -17.64 44.20 -44.15
CA LEU A 297 -17.98 45.59 -43.83
C LEU A 297 -17.60 46.58 -44.95
N PHE A 298 -16.76 46.18 -45.90
CA PHE A 298 -16.30 47.03 -47.00
C PHE A 298 -16.78 46.61 -48.39
N ASP A 299 -17.57 45.54 -48.48
CA ASP A 299 -18.19 45.08 -49.74
C ASP A 299 -19.47 45.88 -50.05
N PHE A 300 -19.32 47.19 -50.27
CA PHE A 300 -20.40 48.05 -50.77
C PHE A 300 -20.42 48.02 -52.31
N GLN A 301 -21.26 47.17 -52.88
CA GLN A 301 -21.69 47.27 -54.29
C GLN A 301 -22.83 48.27 -54.47
#